data_AF-A0A377GW42-F1
#
_entry.id   AF-A0A377GW42-F1
#
_cell.length_a   1.000
_cell.length_b   1.000
_cell.length_c   1.000
_cell.angle_alpha   90.00
_cell.angle_beta   90.00
_cell.angle_gamma   90.00
#
_symmetry.space_group_name_H-M   'P 1'
#
loop_
_entity.id
_entity.type
_entity.pdbx_description
1 polymer ?
#
loop_
_entity_poly.entity_id
_entity_poly.type
_entity_poly.pdbx_seq_one_letter_code
_entity_poly.pdbx_strand_id
1 'polypeptide(L)'
;MKKILLLMAVLSVVAISAEVKEGVGRGYKGDIKLSVEVEGDKIVDIKVLESKETPRIGGKALPKLIEQAIAKQTVEVDTVAGASNTSRGFREALANALGK
;
A
#
# COMPACT_ATOMS: atom_id res chain seq x y z
N MET A 1 31.23 -3.22 11.34
CA MET A 1 31.24 -3.15 9.84
C MET A 1 30.07 -4.00 9.36
N LYS A 2 29.04 -3.57 8.64
CA LYS A 2 28.61 -2.32 8.02
C LYS A 2 27.08 -2.51 7.88
N LYS A 3 26.31 -1.52 8.34
CA LYS A 3 25.03 -1.03 7.76
C LYS A 3 23.85 -2.02 7.64
N ILE A 4 22.73 -1.66 8.29
CA ILE A 4 21.33 -1.69 7.79
C ILE A 4 20.42 -1.58 9.02
N LEU A 5 19.47 -0.66 9.17
CA LEU A 5 19.17 0.59 8.49
C LEU A 5 18.31 1.35 9.53
N LEU A 6 18.89 2.38 10.15
CA LEU A 6 18.13 3.42 10.84
C LEU A 6 17.64 4.35 9.73
N LEU A 7 16.34 4.44 9.46
CA LEU A 7 15.71 5.46 8.60
C LEU A 7 14.18 5.30 8.81
N MET A 8 13.36 6.29 9.17
CA MET A 8 13.56 7.71 9.41
C MET A 8 12.60 8.14 10.50
N ALA A 9 13.14 8.81 11.52
CA ALA A 9 12.36 9.82 12.21
C ALA A 9 12.43 11.12 11.39
N VAL A 10 11.31 11.83 11.39
CA VAL A 10 11.10 13.27 11.17
C VAL A 10 11.23 13.81 9.73
N LEU A 11 10.13 14.35 9.20
CA LEU A 11 10.15 15.73 8.71
C LEU A 11 8.79 16.41 8.88
N SER A 12 8.81 17.46 9.69
CA SER A 12 7.80 18.47 9.91
C SER A 12 7.51 19.29 8.65
N VAL A 13 6.24 19.54 8.34
CA VAL A 13 5.57 20.86 8.23
C VAL A 13 4.30 20.71 7.37
N VAL A 14 3.22 21.15 8.00
CA VAL A 14 1.83 21.30 7.57
C VAL A 14 1.63 21.75 6.11
N ALA A 15 0.86 20.94 5.36
CA ALA A 15 -0.23 21.44 4.52
C ALA A 15 -1.52 20.79 5.06
N ILE A 16 -2.45 21.60 5.58
CA ILE A 16 -3.77 21.13 6.03
C ILE A 16 -4.53 20.68 4.78
N SER A 17 -4.47 19.37 4.50
CA SER A 17 -5.48 18.59 3.75
C SER A 17 -5.05 17.15 3.50
N ALA A 18 -3.75 16.82 3.59
CA ALA A 18 -3.24 15.45 3.43
C ALA A 18 -3.27 14.68 4.78
N GLU A 19 -4.03 13.59 4.84
CA GLU A 19 -4.12 12.65 5.95
C GLU A 19 -3.46 11.33 5.55
N VAL A 20 -2.56 10.81 6.40
CA VAL A 20 -1.90 9.52 6.18
C VAL A 20 -2.60 8.46 7.03
N LYS A 21 -3.08 7.41 6.39
CA LYS A 21 -3.75 6.26 7.01
C LYS A 21 -2.94 4.99 6.78
N GLU A 22 -2.98 4.08 7.74
CA GLU A 22 -2.36 2.77 7.59
C GLU A 22 -3.43 1.69 7.52
N GLY A 23 -3.17 0.66 6.73
CA GLY A 23 -4.06 -0.48 6.65
C GLY A 23 -3.33 -1.78 6.40
N VAL A 24 -3.94 -2.87 6.85
CA VAL A 24 -3.38 -4.22 6.80
C VAL A 24 -4.36 -5.17 6.12
N GLY A 25 -3.84 -6.02 5.24
CA GLY A 25 -4.63 -7.03 4.54
C GLY A 25 -3.82 -8.30 4.30
N ARG A 26 -4.49 -9.44 4.16
CA ARG A 26 -3.83 -10.75 4.14
C ARG A 26 -3.40 -11.12 2.72
N GLY A 27 -2.09 -11.05 2.47
CA GLY A 27 -1.46 -11.44 1.21
C GLY A 27 -1.30 -12.96 1.04
N TYR A 28 -0.43 -13.36 0.12
CA TYR A 28 -0.13 -14.77 -0.16
C TYR A 28 0.76 -15.41 0.91
N LYS A 29 1.80 -14.71 1.35
CA LYS A 29 2.81 -15.23 2.30
C LYS A 29 2.77 -14.57 3.68
N GLY A 30 1.87 -13.63 3.88
CA GLY A 30 1.71 -12.90 5.12
C GLY A 30 0.97 -11.60 4.88
N ASP A 31 0.95 -10.77 5.91
CA ASP A 31 0.25 -9.50 5.87
C ASP A 31 0.97 -8.52 4.93
N ILE A 32 0.17 -7.68 4.28
CA ILE A 32 0.59 -6.54 3.49
C ILE A 32 0.16 -5.31 4.29
N LYS A 33 1.12 -4.48 4.69
CA LYS A 33 0.87 -3.21 5.38
C LYS A 33 1.08 -2.06 4.41
N LEU A 34 0.07 -1.22 4.27
CA LEU A 34 0.11 -0.03 3.43
C LEU A 34 0.08 1.24 4.27
N SER A 35 0.75 2.28 3.79
CA SER A 35 0.52 3.67 4.15
C SER A 35 -0.14 4.34 2.96
N VAL A 36 -1.29 4.96 3.19
CA VAL A 36 -2.15 5.57 2.18
C VAL A 36 -2.28 7.04 2.56
N GLU A 37 -1.80 7.92 1.69
CA GLU A 37 -1.96 9.36 1.84
C GLU A 37 -3.19 9.80 1.06
N VAL A 38 -4.08 10.53 1.73
CA VAL A 38 -5.32 11.05 1.15
C VAL A 38 -5.42 12.55 1.32
N GLU A 39 -5.78 13.26 0.26
CA GLU A 39 -6.15 14.68 0.31
C GLU A 39 -7.66 14.82 0.13
N GLY A 40 -8.38 15.03 1.23
CA GLY A 40 -9.84 14.94 1.25
C GLY A 40 -10.31 13.53 0.87
N ASP A 41 -11.02 13.41 -0.26
CA ASP A 41 -11.50 12.13 -0.80
C ASP A 41 -10.56 11.50 -1.84
N LYS A 42 -9.39 12.10 -2.10
CA LYS A 42 -8.45 11.65 -3.12
C LYS A 42 -7.29 10.89 -2.53
N ILE A 43 -6.97 9.73 -3.09
CA ILE A 43 -5.73 8.98 -2.82
C ILE A 43 -4.60 9.66 -3.60
N VAL A 44 -3.62 10.21 -2.88
CA VAL A 44 -2.46 10.90 -3.50
C VAL A 44 -1.22 10.02 -3.54
N ASP A 45 -1.04 9.13 -2.56
CA ASP A 45 0.09 8.20 -2.52
C ASP A 45 -0.27 6.90 -1.79
N ILE A 46 0.40 5.82 -2.17
CA ILE A 46 0.33 4.53 -1.48
C ILE A 46 1.73 3.94 -1.39
N LYS A 47 2.19 3.65 -0.18
CA LYS A 47 3.47 3.01 0.10
C LYS A 47 3.25 1.65 0.74
N VAL A 48 4.04 0.66 0.31
CA VAL A 48 4.11 -0.64 1.00
C VAL A 48 5.08 -0.50 2.16
N LEU A 49 4.57 -0.57 3.39
CA LEU A 49 5.37 -0.53 4.61
C LEU A 49 5.96 -1.91 4.93
N GLU A 50 5.15 -2.96 4.78
CA GLU A 50 5.56 -4.35 5.01
C GLU A 50 4.89 -5.28 4.00
N SER A 51 5.64 -6.26 3.52
CA SER A 51 5.10 -7.34 2.69
C SER A 51 6.02 -8.55 2.72
N LYS A 52 5.45 -9.76 2.81
CA LYS A 52 6.17 -11.04 2.76
C LYS A 52 6.01 -11.77 1.42
N GLU A 53 5.50 -11.08 0.41
CA GLU A 53 5.16 -11.66 -0.88
C GLU A 53 6.37 -12.23 -1.63
N THR A 54 6.12 -13.17 -2.54
CA THR A 54 7.17 -13.67 -3.44
C THR A 54 7.65 -12.52 -4.34
N PRO A 55 8.94 -12.15 -4.33
CA PRO A 55 9.42 -10.94 -5.02
C PRO A 55 9.11 -10.92 -6.52
N ARG A 56 9.17 -12.08 -7.19
CA ARG A 56 8.90 -12.20 -8.63
C ARG A 56 7.42 -12.19 -9.03
N ILE A 57 6.51 -12.34 -8.06
CA ILE A 57 5.06 -12.44 -8.31
C ILE A 57 4.37 -11.28 -7.59
N GLY A 58 4.12 -11.40 -6.29
CA GLY A 58 3.43 -10.37 -5.51
C GLY A 58 4.23 -9.08 -5.42
N GLY A 59 5.56 -9.17 -5.31
CA GLY A 59 6.45 -7.99 -5.35
C GLY A 59 6.37 -7.20 -6.67
N LYS A 60 6.10 -7.87 -7.80
CA LYS A 60 5.86 -7.22 -9.10
C LYS A 60 4.40 -6.78 -9.30
N ALA A 61 3.47 -7.36 -8.54
CA ALA A 61 2.05 -7.01 -8.60
C ALA A 61 1.74 -5.74 -7.81
N LEU A 62 2.36 -5.56 -6.63
CA LEU A 62 2.09 -4.42 -5.74
C LEU A 62 2.23 -3.04 -6.43
N PRO A 63 3.30 -2.74 -7.19
CA PRO A 63 3.40 -1.46 -7.89
C PRO A 63 2.26 -1.22 -8.89
N LYS A 64 1.83 -2.27 -9.61
CA LYS A 64 0.71 -2.18 -10.57
C LYS A 64 -0.63 -1.95 -9.88
N LEU A 65 -0.82 -2.55 -8.70
CA LEU A 65 -2.03 -2.38 -7.90
C LEU A 65 -2.10 -0.96 -7.31
N ILE A 66 -0.96 -0.42 -6.87
CA ILE A 66 -0.83 0.97 -6.41
C ILE A 66 -1.18 1.94 -7.54
N GLU A 67 -0.58 1.76 -8.71
CA GLU A 67 -0.86 2.60 -9.88
C GLU A 67 -2.36 2.58 -10.24
N GLN A 68 -2.98 1.40 -10.25
CA GLN A 68 -4.41 1.28 -10.50
C GLN A 68 -5.26 1.97 -9.43
N ALA A 69 -4.93 1.80 -8.15
CA ALA A 69 -5.68 2.40 -7.05
C ALA A 69 -5.63 3.94 -7.11
N ILE A 70 -4.46 4.51 -7.38
CA ILE A 70 -4.28 5.96 -7.53
C ILE A 70 -4.95 6.45 -8.81
N ALA A 71 -4.80 5.75 -9.94
CA ALA A 71 -5.41 6.18 -11.21
C ALA A 71 -6.94 6.14 -11.17
N LYS A 72 -7.52 5.10 -10.57
CA LYS A 72 -8.97 4.88 -10.51
C LYS A 72 -9.63 5.45 -9.25
N GLN A 73 -8.85 5.90 -8.27
CA GLN A 73 -9.32 6.41 -6.98
C GLN A 73 -10.27 5.44 -6.27
N THR A 74 -9.93 4.15 -6.27
CA THR A 74 -10.80 3.09 -5.76
C THR A 74 -10.02 1.98 -5.07
N VAL A 75 -10.69 1.31 -4.12
CA VAL A 75 -10.23 0.06 -3.49
C VAL A 75 -10.35 -1.13 -4.45
N GLU A 76 -11.28 -1.06 -5.42
CA GLU A 76 -11.57 -2.16 -6.35
C GLU A 76 -10.61 -2.14 -7.55
N VAL A 77 -9.36 -2.56 -7.31
CA VAL A 77 -8.35 -2.72 -8.35
C VAL A 77 -8.41 -4.10 -9.01
N ASP A 78 -7.99 -4.16 -10.28
CA ASP A 78 -8.01 -5.39 -11.04
C ASP A 78 -6.97 -6.37 -10.50
N THR A 79 -7.32 -7.65 -10.53
CA THR A 79 -6.39 -8.70 -10.11
C THR A 79 -5.25 -8.84 -11.11
N VAL A 80 -4.01 -8.88 -10.60
CA VAL A 80 -2.83 -9.14 -11.44
C VAL A 80 -2.72 -10.66 -11.66
N ALA A 81 -2.63 -11.07 -12.92
CA ALA A 81 -2.52 -12.48 -13.28
C ALA A 81 -1.35 -13.17 -12.55
N GLY A 82 -1.64 -14.32 -11.93
CA GLY A 82 -0.68 -15.07 -11.12
C GLY A 82 -0.44 -14.54 -9.71
N ALA A 83 -1.09 -13.44 -9.31
CA ALA A 83 -0.93 -12.80 -8.00
C ALA A 83 -2.27 -12.59 -7.27
N SER A 84 -3.25 -13.49 -7.45
CA SER A 84 -4.62 -13.31 -6.94
C SER A 84 -4.69 -13.06 -5.44
N ASN A 85 -3.92 -13.81 -4.63
CA ASN A 85 -3.87 -13.61 -3.18
C ASN A 85 -3.22 -12.28 -2.81
N THR A 86 -2.18 -11.85 -3.54
CA THR A 86 -1.58 -10.51 -3.38
C THR A 86 -2.58 -9.41 -3.68
N SER A 87 -3.30 -9.53 -4.81
CA SER A 87 -4.31 -8.55 -5.22
C SER A 87 -5.46 -8.45 -4.21
N ARG A 88 -5.92 -9.59 -3.67
CA ARG A 88 -6.92 -9.58 -2.59
C ARG A 88 -6.38 -8.90 -1.33
N GLY A 89 -5.19 -9.31 -0.86
CA GLY A 89 -4.58 -8.73 0.35
C GLY A 89 -4.31 -7.23 0.22
N PHE A 90 -3.92 -6.75 -0.96
CA PHE A 90 -3.78 -5.33 -1.23
C PHE A 90 -5.12 -4.60 -1.13
N ARG A 91 -6.20 -5.16 -1.70
CA ARG A 91 -7.55 -4.57 -1.59
C ARG A 91 -8.02 -4.49 -0.14
N GLU A 92 -7.82 -5.56 0.63
CA GLU A 92 -8.11 -5.60 2.06
C GLU A 92 -7.32 -4.53 2.82
N ALA A 93 -6.01 -4.40 2.55
CA ALA A 93 -5.16 -3.40 3.20
C ALA A 93 -5.59 -1.97 2.88
N LEU A 94 -5.93 -1.71 1.61
CA LEU A 94 -6.37 -0.39 1.16
C LEU A 94 -7.76 -0.04 1.71
N ALA A 95 -8.69 -0.99 1.72
CA ALA A 95 -10.00 -0.81 2.34
C ALA A 95 -9.88 -0.56 3.85
N ASN A 96 -9.03 -1.34 4.54
CA ASN A 96 -8.75 -1.15 5.95
C ASN A 96 -8.16 0.24 6.25
N ALA A 97 -7.22 0.72 5.43
CA ALA A 97 -6.66 2.07 5.57
C ALA A 97 -7.71 3.16 5.39
N LEU A 98 -8.65 2.98 4.45
CA LEU A 98 -9.70 3.95 4.13
C LEU A 98 -10.96 3.80 4.99
N GLY A 99 -11.02 2.81 5.89
CA GLY A 99 -12.18 2.53 6.73
C GLY A 99 -13.40 2.02 5.95
N LYS A 100 -13.18 1.22 4.90
CA LYS A 100 -14.22 0.62 4.05
C LYS A 100 -14.39 -0.87 4.26
#